data_AF-A0A2D3C6J6-F1
#
_entry.id   AF-A0A2D3C6J6-F1
#
_cell.length_a   1.000
_cell.length_b   1.000
_cell.length_c   1.000
_cell.angle_alpha   90.00
_cell.angle_beta   90.00
_cell.angle_gamma   90.00
#
_symmetry.space_group_name_H-M   'P 1'
#
loop_
_entity.id
_entity.type
_entity.pdbx_description
1 polymer ?
#
loop_
_entity_poly.entity_id
_entity_poly.type
_entity_poly.pdbx_seq_one_letter_code
_entity_poly.pdbx_strand_id
1 'polypeptide(L)'
;MYMRGQVIFILFISLICLSGVGCAAEINHSFLTGPYDSGPEVTEECIGCHEPQAKDMLNSTHWLWTSCGDCECGEIEAYKNMGKRTVINNFCVAIASNEPRCTSCHAGYGWEDDTFDFNNASNIDCLVCHDNTGTYNKIPTGAGAVDTSVDLTEVAQSVGSPTRDTCGGNCHFYGGGGDNVKHGDMSSALSDPSPELDVHMGLLDFKCQNCHETSDHNVAGRFAGLPDSECRVQCSDCHGQTPHAGEYKERLDDHVDAIACQTCHIPQYAREVPTKMYWDWSQAGQDIDPVPTDEYGKATYNKKKGSFVWEKNVTPSYAWYNGTSALYKLGDKINTDGVTVMNAPLGSRDDADSQIYPFKIHRAKQISDSEYKYLIVPDLFGGENSYWATYDWDKASASGMEYVDMPYSGEYEFVETSLYESINHEVPPAEHSLDCSDCHLETGMMDFETLGYEGDPMLVGERFAEEVEDVRQSVEQDASEAGEESSEAVPGFGIFLGIGMLLVVSILWGRR
;
A
#
# COMPACT_ATOMS: atom_id res chain seq x y z
N MET A 1 -84.76 -8.22 46.40
CA MET A 1 -85.29 -7.00 45.76
C MET A 1 -84.29 -6.53 44.72
N TYR A 2 -84.81 -6.06 43.61
CA TYR A 2 -84.14 -5.74 42.34
C TYR A 2 -83.04 -4.66 42.41
N MET A 3 -82.12 -4.78 41.45
CA MET A 3 -81.45 -3.73 40.63
C MET A 3 -80.08 -3.14 41.00
N ARG A 4 -79.18 -3.37 40.02
CA ARG A 4 -78.36 -2.42 39.23
C ARG A 4 -77.14 -1.76 39.90
N GLY A 5 -75.99 -1.93 39.22
CA GLY A 5 -75.22 -0.76 38.79
C GLY A 5 -73.70 -0.87 38.85
N GLN A 6 -73.11 -0.97 37.65
CA GLN A 6 -71.85 -0.36 37.23
C GLN A 6 -70.51 -1.14 37.35
N VAL A 7 -70.03 -1.39 36.14
CA VAL A 7 -68.73 -1.86 35.64
C VAL A 7 -67.69 -0.74 35.76
N ILE A 8 -66.48 -1.08 36.22
CA ILE A 8 -65.23 -0.46 35.75
C ILE A 8 -64.23 -1.59 35.53
N PHE A 9 -63.91 -1.85 34.27
CA PHE A 9 -62.93 -2.82 33.80
C PHE A 9 -61.67 -2.03 33.41
N ILE A 10 -60.54 -2.31 34.06
CA ILE A 10 -59.24 -1.70 33.76
C ILE A 10 -58.71 -2.38 32.49
N LEU A 11 -58.61 -1.61 31.40
CA LEU A 11 -58.04 -2.01 30.12
C LEU A 11 -56.53 -1.83 30.16
N PHE A 12 -55.80 -2.94 30.11
CA PHE A 12 -54.38 -2.99 29.75
C PHE A 12 -54.23 -2.52 28.30
N ILE A 13 -53.53 -1.40 28.09
CA ILE A 13 -53.08 -0.98 26.76
C ILE A 13 -51.74 -1.66 26.51
N SER A 14 -51.75 -2.59 25.57
CA SER A 14 -50.58 -3.24 24.99
C SER A 14 -49.78 -2.21 24.19
N LEU A 15 -48.59 -1.86 24.67
CA LEU A 15 -47.62 -1.07 23.93
C LEU A 15 -46.94 -1.99 22.91
N ILE A 16 -47.43 -2.00 21.68
CA ILE A 16 -46.74 -2.61 20.54
C ILE A 16 -45.54 -1.72 20.24
N CYS A 17 -44.36 -2.14 20.67
CA CYS A 17 -43.11 -1.62 20.15
C CYS A 17 -43.04 -2.00 18.67
N LEU A 18 -43.31 -1.05 17.78
CA LEU A 18 -42.81 -1.11 16.41
C LEU A 18 -41.29 -1.06 16.51
N SER A 19 -40.64 -2.22 16.45
CA SER A 19 -39.25 -2.32 16.04
C SER A 19 -39.18 -1.88 14.59
N GLY A 20 -38.93 -0.59 14.39
CA GLY A 20 -38.50 -0.04 13.11
C GLY A 20 -37.15 -0.66 12.78
N VAL A 21 -37.17 -1.78 12.07
CA VAL A 21 -36.09 -2.09 11.13
C VAL A 21 -36.18 -0.99 10.09
N GLY A 22 -35.41 0.07 10.29
CA GLY A 22 -35.15 1.01 9.21
C GLY A 22 -34.42 0.23 8.13
N CYS A 23 -35.13 -0.22 7.10
CA CYS A 23 -34.50 -0.26 5.79
C CYS A 23 -33.97 1.15 5.57
N ALA A 24 -32.66 1.34 5.61
CA ALA A 24 -32.06 2.48 4.94
C ALA A 24 -32.57 2.40 3.50
N ALA A 25 -33.53 3.25 3.15
CA ALA A 25 -33.87 3.42 1.76
C ALA A 25 -32.58 3.95 1.11
N GLU A 26 -32.02 3.21 0.16
CA GLU A 26 -31.08 3.81 -0.79
C GLU A 26 -31.81 5.00 -1.41
N ILE A 27 -31.49 6.20 -0.94
CA ILE A 27 -31.97 7.42 -1.56
C ILE A 27 -31.22 7.48 -2.88
N ASN A 28 -31.93 7.16 -3.96
CA ASN A 28 -31.42 7.33 -5.30
C ASN A 28 -31.27 8.84 -5.60
N HIS A 29 -30.14 9.24 -6.16
CA HIS A 29 -29.77 10.64 -6.44
C HIS A 29 -30.47 11.28 -7.65
N SER A 30 -31.45 10.60 -8.25
CA SER A 30 -32.28 11.10 -9.37
C SER A 30 -32.98 12.45 -9.14
N PHE A 31 -33.03 12.94 -7.90
CA PHE A 31 -33.56 14.27 -7.58
C PHE A 31 -32.58 15.42 -7.90
N LEU A 32 -31.30 15.14 -8.15
CA LEU A 32 -30.32 16.13 -8.59
C LEU A 32 -30.65 16.53 -10.03
N THR A 33 -31.31 17.67 -10.21
CA THR A 33 -31.88 18.06 -11.52
C THR A 33 -30.91 18.78 -12.44
N GLY A 34 -29.78 19.29 -11.93
CA GLY A 34 -28.83 20.10 -12.70
C GLY A 34 -29.51 21.27 -13.45
N PRO A 35 -28.93 21.70 -14.59
CA PRO A 35 -27.60 21.34 -15.08
C PRO A 35 -26.51 21.85 -14.12
N TYR A 36 -25.35 21.20 -14.15
CA TYR A 36 -24.16 21.63 -13.42
C TYR A 36 -23.09 22.04 -14.44
N ASP A 37 -22.53 23.23 -14.26
CA ASP A 37 -21.48 23.78 -15.12
C ASP A 37 -20.08 23.36 -14.62
N SER A 38 -19.96 22.88 -13.38
CA SER A 38 -18.69 22.45 -12.80
C SER A 38 -18.85 21.38 -11.72
N GLY A 39 -17.75 20.66 -11.43
CA GLY A 39 -17.68 19.69 -10.33
C GLY A 39 -18.01 20.29 -8.96
N PRO A 40 -17.46 21.47 -8.58
CA PRO A 40 -17.80 22.13 -7.31
C PRO A 40 -19.30 22.41 -7.12
N GLU A 41 -20.05 22.75 -8.18
CA GLU A 41 -21.51 22.93 -8.06
C GLU A 41 -22.23 21.63 -7.68
N VAL A 42 -21.76 20.49 -8.19
CA VAL A 42 -22.28 19.18 -7.77
C VAL A 42 -21.92 18.91 -6.30
N THR A 43 -20.67 19.17 -5.92
CA THR A 43 -20.19 18.97 -4.54
C THR A 43 -20.98 19.81 -3.53
N GLU A 44 -21.34 21.05 -3.87
CA GLU A 44 -22.17 21.90 -3.00
C GLU A 44 -23.55 21.29 -2.73
N GLU A 45 -24.19 20.71 -3.75
CA GLU A 45 -25.45 19.96 -3.58
C GLU A 45 -25.25 18.70 -2.73
N CYS A 46 -24.15 17.96 -2.93
CA CYS A 46 -23.81 16.78 -2.14
C CYS A 46 -23.64 17.14 -0.65
N ILE A 47 -22.91 18.21 -0.34
CA ILE A 47 -22.64 18.69 1.03
C ILE A 47 -23.95 19.04 1.77
N GLY A 48 -24.98 19.49 1.05
CA GLY A 48 -26.30 19.76 1.65
C GLY A 48 -26.90 18.57 2.41
N CYS A 49 -26.52 17.34 2.06
CA CYS A 49 -26.91 16.10 2.75
C CYS A 49 -25.72 15.34 3.38
N HIS A 50 -24.51 15.57 2.89
CA HIS A 50 -23.29 14.80 3.21
C HIS A 50 -22.19 15.63 3.88
N GLU A 51 -22.56 16.68 4.62
CA GLU A 51 -21.61 17.52 5.38
C GLU A 51 -20.63 16.70 6.26
N PRO A 52 -21.04 15.64 6.98
CA PRO A 52 -20.09 14.83 7.75
C PRO A 52 -19.05 14.14 6.84
N GLN A 53 -19.48 13.56 5.71
CA GLN A 53 -18.58 12.88 4.77
C GLN A 53 -17.60 13.85 4.12
N ALA A 54 -18.03 15.07 3.80
CA ALA A 54 -17.14 16.11 3.30
C ALA A 54 -16.09 16.48 4.35
N LYS A 55 -16.48 16.64 5.61
CA LYS A 55 -15.56 16.91 6.72
C LYS A 55 -14.55 15.78 6.92
N ASP A 56 -15.00 14.53 6.81
CA ASP A 56 -14.15 13.35 6.91
C ASP A 56 -13.11 13.33 5.77
N MET A 57 -13.55 13.56 4.53
CA MET A 57 -12.68 13.66 3.36
C MET A 57 -11.60 14.73 3.51
N LEU A 58 -11.91 15.91 4.07
CA LEU A 58 -10.91 16.97 4.30
C LEU A 58 -9.74 16.54 5.21
N ASN A 59 -9.90 15.48 6.00
CA ASN A 59 -8.85 14.96 6.88
C ASN A 59 -8.14 13.71 6.33
N SER A 60 -8.59 13.21 5.18
CA SER A 60 -8.07 11.98 4.56
C SER A 60 -6.74 12.20 3.82
N THR A 61 -5.95 11.13 3.67
CA THR A 61 -4.74 11.12 2.83
C THR A 61 -5.06 11.46 1.36
N HIS A 62 -6.22 11.02 0.86
CA HIS A 62 -6.64 11.24 -0.52
C HIS A 62 -6.87 12.72 -0.85
N TRP A 63 -7.30 13.50 0.15
CA TRP A 63 -7.41 14.96 0.06
C TRP A 63 -6.10 15.68 0.37
N LEU A 64 -5.43 15.34 1.47
CA LEU A 64 -4.26 16.08 1.94
C LEU A 64 -3.00 15.79 1.12
N TRP A 65 -2.94 14.60 0.50
CA TRP A 65 -1.73 14.02 -0.10
C TRP A 65 -0.52 14.01 0.84
N THR A 66 -0.81 13.97 2.14
CA THR A 66 0.11 13.74 3.25
C THR A 66 -0.56 12.77 4.22
N SER A 67 0.14 12.36 5.28
CA SER A 67 -0.47 11.68 6.41
C SER A 67 -1.79 12.33 6.80
N CYS A 68 -2.81 11.50 7.00
CA CYS A 68 -4.11 11.93 7.49
C CYS A 68 -3.98 12.54 8.90
N GLY A 69 -4.85 13.49 9.22
CA GLY A 69 -4.80 14.21 10.49
C GLY A 69 -5.20 13.38 11.71
N ASP A 70 -6.22 12.51 11.55
CA ASP A 70 -6.90 11.81 12.64
C ASP A 70 -7.25 10.33 12.28
N CYS A 71 -6.36 9.57 11.61
CA CYS A 71 -6.64 8.15 11.35
C CYS A 71 -6.53 7.26 12.60
N GLU A 72 -7.39 6.24 12.66
CA GLU A 72 -7.47 5.28 13.77
C GLU A 72 -6.16 4.54 14.07
N CYS A 73 -5.36 4.24 13.04
CA CYS A 73 -4.12 3.48 13.19
C CYS A 73 -2.91 4.30 13.67
N GLY A 74 -3.13 5.59 13.94
CA GLY A 74 -2.09 6.50 14.42
C GLY A 74 -1.08 6.90 13.34
N GLU A 75 -0.57 8.11 13.48
CA GLU A 75 0.51 8.63 12.63
C GLU A 75 1.85 8.04 13.08
N ILE A 76 2.65 7.54 12.14
CA ILE A 76 4.07 7.30 12.42
C ILE A 76 4.75 8.67 12.49
N GLU A 77 5.25 9.05 13.66
CA GLU A 77 5.87 10.36 13.88
C GLU A 77 6.96 10.71 12.85
N ALA A 78 7.74 9.72 12.40
CA ALA A 78 8.76 9.92 11.36
C ALA A 78 8.19 10.35 9.99
N TYR A 79 6.90 10.09 9.75
CA TYR A 79 6.15 10.36 8.53
C TYR A 79 5.13 11.49 8.69
N LYS A 80 5.18 12.21 9.80
CA LYS A 80 4.27 13.31 10.05
C LYS A 80 4.34 14.37 8.96
N ASN A 81 3.18 14.71 8.40
CA ASN A 81 2.99 15.59 7.24
C ASN A 81 3.75 15.15 5.97
N MET A 82 4.18 13.89 5.90
CA MET A 82 4.81 13.34 4.71
C MET A 82 3.75 12.67 3.81
N GLY A 83 4.00 12.65 2.51
CA GLY A 83 3.17 11.95 1.53
C GLY A 83 3.41 12.51 0.14
N LYS A 84 2.56 12.17 -0.83
CA LYS A 84 2.75 12.53 -2.24
C LYS A 84 3.11 14.02 -2.42
N ARG A 85 2.45 14.94 -1.70
CA ARG A 85 2.68 16.39 -1.78
C ARG A 85 4.09 16.82 -1.40
N THR A 86 4.77 16.09 -0.52
CA THR A 86 6.04 16.50 0.09
C THR A 86 7.22 15.61 -0.30
N VAL A 87 6.98 14.42 -0.85
CA VAL A 87 8.06 13.51 -1.26
C VAL A 87 8.52 13.77 -2.70
N ILE A 88 9.76 13.40 -2.96
CA ILE A 88 10.35 13.34 -4.29
C ILE A 88 10.40 11.88 -4.71
N ASN A 89 10.03 11.58 -5.96
CA ASN A 89 10.19 10.27 -6.58
C ASN A 89 11.15 10.34 -7.77
N ASN A 90 11.40 9.20 -8.40
CA ASN A 90 12.26 9.11 -9.58
C ASN A 90 11.49 8.86 -10.89
N PHE A 91 10.19 9.21 -10.91
CA PHE A 91 9.34 9.26 -12.10
C PHE A 91 9.23 10.70 -12.59
N CYS A 92 8.17 11.42 -12.19
CA CYS A 92 7.94 12.82 -12.51
C CYS A 92 8.57 13.79 -11.49
N VAL A 93 9.44 13.27 -10.61
CA VAL A 93 10.19 14.02 -9.61
C VAL A 93 9.33 14.53 -8.45
N ALA A 94 8.55 15.59 -8.63
CA ALA A 94 7.76 16.19 -7.56
C ALA A 94 6.46 16.82 -8.09
N ILE A 95 5.51 17.09 -7.19
CA ILE A 95 4.26 17.78 -7.52
C ILE A 95 4.44 19.29 -7.56
N ALA A 96 5.24 19.83 -6.63
CA ALA A 96 5.48 21.26 -6.55
C ALA A 96 5.94 21.80 -7.92
N SER A 97 5.40 22.96 -8.29
CA SER A 97 5.53 23.64 -9.59
C SER A 97 4.96 22.87 -10.80
N ASN A 98 4.24 21.77 -10.57
CA ASN A 98 3.73 20.85 -11.60
C ASN A 98 2.28 20.41 -11.32
N GLU A 99 1.64 21.04 -10.33
CA GLU A 99 0.36 20.66 -9.74
C GLU A 99 -0.71 20.40 -10.81
N PRO A 100 -0.96 21.28 -11.81
CA PRO A 100 -2.09 21.10 -12.73
C PRO A 100 -2.04 19.81 -13.56
N ARG A 101 -0.83 19.24 -13.74
CA ARG A 101 -0.64 17.95 -14.41
C ARG A 101 -0.79 16.77 -13.46
N CYS A 102 -0.43 16.95 -12.19
CA CYS A 102 -0.43 15.89 -11.19
C CYS A 102 -1.81 15.71 -10.55
N THR A 103 -2.52 16.82 -10.32
CA THR A 103 -3.78 16.89 -9.57
C THR A 103 -5.00 16.48 -10.40
N SER A 104 -4.80 16.08 -11.66
CA SER A 104 -5.78 15.26 -12.38
C SER A 104 -6.11 13.95 -11.66
N CYS A 105 -5.21 13.47 -10.78
CA CYS A 105 -5.42 12.31 -9.92
C CYS A 105 -5.66 12.69 -8.44
N HIS A 106 -5.87 13.96 -8.12
CA HIS A 106 -6.25 14.40 -6.76
C HIS A 106 -7.75 14.25 -6.58
N ALA A 107 -8.22 13.96 -5.36
CA ALA A 107 -9.64 13.86 -5.02
C ALA A 107 -10.30 15.25 -4.85
N GLY A 108 -9.92 16.20 -5.70
CA GLY A 108 -10.39 17.57 -5.64
C GLY A 108 -10.31 18.30 -6.97
N TYR A 109 -10.77 19.55 -6.93
CA TYR A 109 -10.91 20.48 -8.05
C TYR A 109 -10.09 21.75 -7.81
N GLY A 110 -9.28 22.15 -8.78
CA GLY A 110 -8.62 23.47 -8.82
C GLY A 110 -7.32 23.56 -8.04
N TRP A 111 -6.66 22.44 -7.72
CA TRP A 111 -5.31 22.49 -7.13
C TRP A 111 -4.27 22.75 -8.23
N GLU A 112 -4.04 24.04 -8.48
CA GLU A 112 -3.17 24.56 -9.53
C GLU A 112 -1.77 24.95 -9.03
N ASP A 113 -1.63 25.30 -7.74
CA ASP A 113 -0.40 25.78 -7.12
C ASP A 113 -0.47 25.68 -5.57
N ASP A 114 0.46 26.35 -4.87
CA ASP A 114 0.60 26.39 -3.43
C ASP A 114 -0.47 27.23 -2.71
N THR A 115 -1.33 27.92 -3.45
CA THR A 115 -2.41 28.75 -2.90
C THR A 115 -3.73 27.99 -2.71
N PHE A 116 -3.77 26.70 -3.08
CA PHE A 116 -4.95 25.86 -2.95
C PHE A 116 -5.47 25.77 -1.51
N ASP A 117 -6.77 26.05 -1.31
CA ASP A 117 -7.40 26.00 0.00
C ASP A 117 -7.88 24.59 0.34
N PHE A 118 -7.04 23.86 1.09
CA PHE A 118 -7.37 22.54 1.63
C PHE A 118 -8.50 22.55 2.68
N ASN A 119 -9.05 23.70 3.07
CA ASN A 119 -10.21 23.78 3.97
C ASN A 119 -11.54 23.98 3.22
N ASN A 120 -11.50 24.23 1.91
CA ASN A 120 -12.70 24.47 1.13
C ASN A 120 -13.35 23.14 0.70
N ALA A 121 -14.38 22.72 1.42
CA ALA A 121 -15.12 21.49 1.13
C ALA A 121 -15.76 21.46 -0.27
N SER A 122 -16.14 22.60 -0.85
CA SER A 122 -16.71 22.64 -2.21
C SER A 122 -15.72 22.17 -3.29
N ASN A 123 -14.42 22.18 -2.99
CA ASN A 123 -13.39 21.70 -3.91
C ASN A 123 -13.17 20.19 -3.83
N ILE A 124 -13.85 19.47 -2.92
CA ILE A 124 -13.79 17.99 -2.87
C ILE A 124 -14.44 17.44 -4.13
N ASP A 125 -13.82 16.43 -4.70
CA ASP A 125 -14.42 15.69 -5.79
C ASP A 125 -15.08 14.41 -5.30
N CYS A 126 -16.40 14.47 -5.10
CA CYS A 126 -17.19 13.31 -4.72
C CYS A 126 -17.37 12.31 -5.87
N LEU A 127 -17.25 12.74 -7.13
CA LEU A 127 -17.66 11.95 -8.29
C LEU A 127 -16.57 10.98 -8.74
N VAL A 128 -15.29 11.34 -8.60
CA VAL A 128 -14.16 10.48 -9.04
C VAL A 128 -14.17 9.09 -8.39
N CYS A 129 -14.68 8.97 -7.16
CA CYS A 129 -14.78 7.68 -6.48
C CYS A 129 -16.17 7.04 -6.59
N HIS A 130 -17.22 7.83 -6.80
CA HIS A 130 -18.60 7.37 -6.67
C HIS A 130 -19.36 7.27 -8.01
N ASP A 131 -18.78 7.66 -9.13
CA ASP A 131 -19.40 7.47 -10.46
C ASP A 131 -19.67 5.99 -10.77
N ASN A 132 -20.91 5.67 -11.14
CA ASN A 132 -21.29 4.36 -11.68
C ASN A 132 -21.74 4.39 -13.15
N THR A 133 -21.58 5.52 -13.83
CA THR A 133 -21.82 5.61 -15.28
C THR A 133 -20.62 5.09 -16.08
N GLY A 134 -19.41 5.20 -15.52
CA GLY A 134 -18.16 4.92 -16.23
C GLY A 134 -17.80 6.02 -17.24
N THR A 135 -18.42 7.20 -17.12
CA THR A 135 -18.22 8.33 -18.05
C THR A 135 -17.48 9.49 -17.42
N TYR A 136 -17.42 9.57 -16.08
CA TYR A 136 -16.72 10.63 -15.39
C TYR A 136 -15.22 10.60 -15.71
N ASN A 137 -14.68 11.74 -16.11
CA ASN A 137 -13.26 11.90 -16.41
C ASN A 137 -12.79 13.32 -16.09
N LYS A 138 -11.53 13.43 -15.68
CA LYS A 138 -10.84 14.71 -15.46
C LYS A 138 -9.98 15.09 -16.65
N ILE A 139 -9.84 16.39 -16.89
CA ILE A 139 -8.89 16.92 -17.86
C ILE A 139 -7.47 16.64 -17.33
N PRO A 140 -6.60 15.91 -18.06
CA PRO A 140 -5.28 15.51 -17.56
C PRO A 140 -4.32 16.66 -17.23
N THR A 141 -4.65 17.89 -17.64
CA THR A 141 -3.87 19.11 -17.39
C THR A 141 -4.69 20.21 -16.72
N GLY A 142 -5.92 19.89 -16.28
CA GLY A 142 -6.89 20.88 -15.81
C GLY A 142 -6.95 20.99 -14.29
N ALA A 143 -5.89 20.61 -13.57
CA ALA A 143 -5.85 20.71 -12.11
C ALA A 143 -7.04 20.06 -11.37
N GLY A 144 -7.48 18.91 -11.87
CA GLY A 144 -8.64 18.20 -11.33
C GLY A 144 -9.97 18.55 -11.98
N ALA A 145 -10.04 19.60 -12.83
CA ALA A 145 -11.27 19.98 -13.52
C ALA A 145 -11.86 18.83 -14.35
N VAL A 146 -13.19 18.73 -14.33
CA VAL A 146 -13.96 17.73 -15.07
C VAL A 146 -13.87 18.01 -16.57
N ASP A 147 -13.77 16.95 -17.37
CA ASP A 147 -13.83 17.08 -18.83
C ASP A 147 -15.19 17.61 -19.29
N THR A 148 -15.19 18.59 -20.20
CA THR A 148 -16.41 19.24 -20.70
C THR A 148 -17.39 18.31 -21.43
N SER A 149 -16.96 17.10 -21.78
CA SER A 149 -17.81 16.08 -22.40
C SER A 149 -18.66 15.29 -21.40
N VAL A 150 -18.38 15.40 -20.10
CA VAL A 150 -19.09 14.67 -19.04
C VAL A 150 -20.45 15.31 -18.78
N ASP A 151 -21.51 14.51 -18.81
CA ASP A 151 -22.82 14.91 -18.28
C ASP A 151 -22.80 14.81 -16.76
N LEU A 152 -22.44 15.91 -16.10
CA LEU A 152 -22.39 15.98 -14.64
C LEU A 152 -23.72 15.68 -13.96
N THR A 153 -24.85 15.93 -14.63
CA THR A 153 -26.17 15.61 -14.06
C THR A 153 -26.38 14.10 -14.06
N GLU A 154 -26.08 13.42 -15.17
CA GLU A 154 -26.18 11.96 -15.27
C GLU A 154 -25.24 11.26 -14.28
N VAL A 155 -24.00 11.72 -14.16
CA VAL A 155 -23.02 11.19 -13.21
C VAL A 155 -23.52 11.37 -11.78
N ALA A 156 -23.94 12.59 -11.40
CA ALA A 156 -24.42 12.89 -10.06
C ALA A 156 -25.65 12.06 -9.67
N GLN A 157 -26.56 11.81 -10.62
CA GLN A 157 -27.74 10.97 -10.39
C GLN A 157 -27.41 9.48 -10.21
N SER A 158 -26.26 9.05 -10.72
CA SER A 158 -25.82 7.65 -10.76
C SER A 158 -24.82 7.30 -9.66
N VAL A 159 -24.47 8.24 -8.77
CA VAL A 159 -23.48 7.98 -7.73
C VAL A 159 -23.85 6.81 -6.82
N GLY A 160 -22.85 6.04 -6.42
CA GLY A 160 -23.01 4.89 -5.53
C GLY A 160 -21.68 4.37 -5.02
N SER A 161 -21.63 3.12 -4.57
CA SER A 161 -20.39 2.52 -4.03
C SER A 161 -19.26 2.48 -5.06
N PRO A 162 -18.00 2.77 -4.69
CA PRO A 162 -16.87 2.70 -5.61
C PRO A 162 -16.69 1.34 -6.26
N THR A 163 -16.18 1.35 -7.48
CA THR A 163 -15.78 0.18 -8.26
C THR A 163 -14.26 0.12 -8.41
N ARG A 164 -13.73 -0.97 -8.99
CA ARG A 164 -12.30 -1.04 -9.35
C ARG A 164 -11.93 0.04 -10.37
N ASP A 165 -12.83 0.40 -11.27
CA ASP A 165 -12.60 1.42 -12.29
C ASP A 165 -12.55 2.83 -11.71
N THR A 166 -13.36 3.15 -10.70
CA THR A 166 -13.28 4.47 -10.06
C THR A 166 -11.96 4.67 -9.28
N CYS A 167 -11.47 3.62 -8.62
CA CYS A 167 -10.19 3.68 -7.90
C CYS A 167 -8.99 3.63 -8.87
N GLY A 168 -8.97 2.59 -9.72
CA GLY A 168 -7.88 2.30 -10.64
C GLY A 168 -7.89 3.18 -11.88
N GLY A 169 -9.03 3.19 -12.58
CA GLY A 169 -9.24 3.86 -13.86
C GLY A 169 -8.94 5.36 -13.81
N ASN A 170 -9.38 6.03 -12.74
CA ASN A 170 -9.18 7.47 -12.59
C ASN A 170 -7.77 7.83 -12.10
N CYS A 171 -7.12 6.96 -11.33
CA CYS A 171 -5.88 7.28 -10.63
C CYS A 171 -4.87 6.12 -10.55
N HIS A 172 -5.22 5.03 -9.85
CA HIS A 172 -4.21 4.08 -9.36
C HIS A 172 -3.55 3.22 -10.45
N PHE A 173 -4.22 2.99 -11.59
CA PHE A 173 -3.68 2.23 -12.73
C PHE A 173 -2.72 3.06 -13.60
N TYR A 174 -2.79 4.40 -13.55
CA TYR A 174 -2.12 5.29 -14.53
C TYR A 174 -1.01 6.18 -13.92
N GLY A 175 -0.55 5.83 -12.72
CA GLY A 175 0.53 6.56 -12.03
C GLY A 175 1.82 6.63 -12.87
N GLY A 176 2.55 7.75 -12.80
CA GLY A 176 3.78 7.94 -13.60
C GLY A 176 3.54 8.31 -15.07
N GLY A 177 2.28 8.59 -15.44
CA GLY A 177 1.90 9.15 -16.74
C GLY A 177 1.53 8.09 -17.79
N GLY A 178 1.07 6.92 -17.36
CA GLY A 178 0.55 5.86 -18.23
C GLY A 178 0.18 4.60 -17.44
N ASP A 179 -0.55 3.71 -18.11
CA ASP A 179 -1.00 2.43 -17.55
C ASP A 179 0.17 1.55 -17.11
N ASN A 180 0.10 1.05 -15.87
CA ASN A 180 1.10 0.24 -15.19
C ASN A 180 2.52 0.83 -15.16
N VAL A 181 2.69 2.14 -15.37
CA VAL A 181 4.03 2.76 -15.44
C VAL A 181 4.72 2.73 -14.07
N LYS A 182 3.99 3.17 -13.04
CA LYS A 182 4.51 3.34 -11.69
C LYS A 182 4.37 2.07 -10.86
N HIS A 183 3.21 1.82 -10.24
CA HIS A 183 2.97 0.59 -9.50
C HIS A 183 2.95 -0.58 -10.49
N GLY A 184 3.82 -1.57 -10.32
CA GLY A 184 4.00 -2.65 -11.30
C GLY A 184 2.88 -3.71 -11.28
N ASP A 185 2.08 -3.71 -10.22
CA ASP A 185 0.96 -4.61 -9.93
C ASP A 185 -0.40 -3.90 -10.00
N MET A 186 -0.48 -2.68 -10.57
CA MET A 186 -1.73 -1.93 -10.69
C MET A 186 -1.90 -1.40 -12.11
N SER A 187 -2.73 -2.09 -12.89
CA SER A 187 -2.99 -1.76 -14.30
C SER A 187 -4.47 -1.84 -14.65
N SER A 188 -4.84 -1.32 -15.81
CA SER A 188 -6.21 -1.43 -16.34
C SER A 188 -6.69 -2.87 -16.50
N ALA A 189 -5.79 -3.86 -16.51
CA ALA A 189 -6.20 -5.28 -16.53
C ALA A 189 -6.95 -5.70 -15.25
N LEU A 190 -6.82 -4.94 -14.15
CA LEU A 190 -7.53 -5.17 -12.89
C LEU A 190 -8.93 -4.58 -12.84
N SER A 191 -9.38 -3.89 -13.89
CA SER A 191 -10.79 -3.48 -14.04
C SER A 191 -11.72 -4.70 -14.05
N ASP A 192 -11.40 -5.69 -14.87
CA ASP A 192 -12.11 -6.97 -15.00
C ASP A 192 -11.10 -8.11 -15.17
N PRO A 193 -10.37 -8.46 -14.10
CA PRO A 193 -9.28 -9.42 -14.19
C PRO A 193 -9.81 -10.85 -14.27
N SER A 194 -9.04 -11.72 -14.93
CA SER A 194 -9.29 -13.16 -14.82
C SER A 194 -8.87 -13.68 -13.43
N PRO A 195 -9.41 -14.82 -12.96
CA PRO A 195 -8.90 -15.51 -11.77
C PRO A 195 -7.40 -15.78 -11.79
N GLU A 196 -6.80 -15.96 -12.98
CA GLU A 196 -5.36 -16.20 -13.13
C GLU A 196 -4.54 -14.95 -12.83
N LEU A 197 -5.06 -13.76 -13.13
CA LEU A 197 -4.40 -12.49 -12.85
C LEU A 197 -4.58 -12.06 -11.40
N ASP A 198 -5.75 -12.25 -10.81
CA ASP A 198 -5.92 -11.97 -9.38
C ASP A 198 -7.10 -12.79 -8.84
N VAL A 199 -6.86 -13.66 -7.86
CA VAL A 199 -7.93 -14.49 -7.29
C VAL A 199 -8.92 -13.68 -6.46
N HIS A 200 -8.49 -12.59 -5.81
CA HIS A 200 -9.39 -11.78 -5.00
C HIS A 200 -10.31 -10.96 -5.90
N MET A 201 -9.76 -10.27 -6.90
CA MET A 201 -10.53 -9.43 -7.81
C MET A 201 -11.20 -10.20 -8.94
N GLY A 202 -10.58 -11.26 -9.46
CA GLY A 202 -11.04 -12.00 -10.63
C GLY A 202 -11.87 -13.25 -10.33
N LEU A 203 -11.65 -13.91 -9.18
CA LEU A 203 -12.46 -15.06 -8.74
C LEU A 203 -13.53 -14.66 -7.72
N LEU A 204 -13.18 -13.87 -6.70
CA LEU A 204 -14.13 -13.44 -5.66
C LEU A 204 -14.90 -12.15 -6.01
N ASP A 205 -14.56 -11.51 -7.13
CA ASP A 205 -15.07 -10.20 -7.57
C ASP A 205 -14.91 -9.09 -6.51
N PHE A 206 -13.83 -9.12 -5.72
CA PHE A 206 -13.56 -8.06 -4.76
C PHE A 206 -13.40 -6.72 -5.46
N LYS A 207 -13.99 -5.68 -4.86
CA LYS A 207 -13.67 -4.28 -5.09
C LYS A 207 -12.55 -3.88 -4.14
N CYS A 208 -11.89 -2.76 -4.39
CA CYS A 208 -10.72 -2.34 -3.62
C CYS A 208 -11.04 -2.25 -2.12
N GLN A 209 -12.18 -1.66 -1.77
CA GLN A 209 -12.65 -1.47 -0.40
C GLN A 209 -13.07 -2.75 0.33
N ASN A 210 -13.08 -3.91 -0.34
CA ASN A 210 -13.23 -5.19 0.36
C ASN A 210 -11.99 -5.57 1.18
N CYS A 211 -10.81 -5.08 0.78
CA CYS A 211 -9.56 -5.23 1.55
C CYS A 211 -9.12 -3.89 2.15
N HIS A 212 -9.22 -2.81 1.36
CA HIS A 212 -8.97 -1.45 1.78
C HIS A 212 -10.16 -0.89 2.56
N GLU A 213 -10.45 -1.52 3.71
CA GLU A 213 -11.56 -1.13 4.57
C GLU A 213 -11.55 0.38 4.81
N THR A 214 -12.70 1.02 4.62
CA THR A 214 -12.80 2.48 4.66
C THR A 214 -13.72 2.88 5.81
N SER A 215 -13.20 3.70 6.71
CA SER A 215 -13.95 4.28 7.83
C SER A 215 -13.79 5.79 7.81
N ASP A 216 -14.89 6.54 7.94
CA ASP A 216 -14.88 8.00 7.90
C ASP A 216 -14.02 8.55 6.73
N HIS A 217 -14.26 8.00 5.52
CA HIS A 217 -13.52 8.33 4.28
C HIS A 217 -11.99 8.16 4.33
N ASN A 218 -11.45 7.58 5.40
CA ASN A 218 -10.07 7.13 5.46
C ASN A 218 -10.02 5.69 4.95
N VAL A 219 -9.37 5.52 3.80
CA VAL A 219 -9.19 4.22 3.16
C VAL A 219 -8.02 3.53 3.86
N ALA A 220 -8.13 2.27 4.27
CA ALA A 220 -6.97 1.54 4.79
C ALA A 220 -6.03 1.18 3.64
N GLY A 221 -4.72 1.09 3.89
CA GLY A 221 -3.73 0.59 2.93
C GLY A 221 -2.48 1.43 2.87
N ARG A 222 -1.44 1.03 3.63
CA ARG A 222 -0.13 1.68 3.55
C ARG A 222 0.75 1.12 2.44
N PHE A 223 1.17 1.98 1.53
CA PHE A 223 2.05 1.62 0.41
C PHE A 223 3.53 1.82 0.74
N ALA A 224 4.36 0.77 0.63
CA ALA A 224 5.81 0.92 0.80
C ALA A 224 6.40 1.62 -0.43
N GLY A 225 6.50 2.95 -0.35
CA GLY A 225 6.81 3.83 -1.48
C GLY A 225 6.31 5.25 -1.27
N LEU A 226 5.33 5.42 -0.37
CA LEU A 226 4.89 6.70 0.15
C LEU A 226 4.72 6.60 1.67
N PRO A 227 5.23 7.57 2.45
CA PRO A 227 4.88 7.68 3.86
C PRO A 227 3.43 8.15 3.97
N ASP A 228 2.49 7.23 4.04
CA ASP A 228 1.13 7.52 4.48
C ASP A 228 0.90 6.93 5.89
N SER A 229 -0.16 7.40 6.53
CA SER A 229 -0.53 7.02 7.90
C SER A 229 -1.78 6.13 7.93
N GLU A 230 -2.17 5.56 6.80
CA GLU A 230 -3.31 4.65 6.73
C GLU A 230 -2.97 3.31 7.41
N CYS A 231 -4.00 2.59 7.82
CA CYS A 231 -3.88 1.26 8.40
C CYS A 231 -3.23 0.29 7.39
N ARG A 232 -2.48 -0.72 7.86
CA ARG A 232 -2.02 -1.77 6.95
C ARG A 232 -3.15 -2.75 6.67
N VAL A 233 -3.23 -3.18 5.42
CA VAL A 233 -4.03 -4.33 5.00
C VAL A 233 -3.11 -5.55 5.02
N GLN A 234 -3.51 -6.64 5.67
CA GLN A 234 -2.70 -7.85 5.77
C GLN A 234 -3.50 -9.07 5.31
N CYS A 235 -2.82 -10.03 4.67
CA CYS A 235 -3.43 -11.29 4.25
C CYS A 235 -4.03 -12.04 5.45
N SER A 236 -3.40 -11.93 6.62
CA SER A 236 -3.82 -12.57 7.86
C SER A 236 -5.18 -12.11 8.38
N ASP A 237 -5.67 -10.95 7.94
CA ASP A 237 -6.97 -10.41 8.37
C ASP A 237 -8.12 -11.33 7.92
N CYS A 238 -7.95 -12.02 6.79
CA CYS A 238 -8.90 -13.00 6.26
C CYS A 238 -8.41 -14.45 6.39
N HIS A 239 -7.10 -14.69 6.24
CA HIS A 239 -6.52 -16.03 6.13
C HIS A 239 -5.95 -16.58 7.45
N GLY A 240 -5.76 -15.72 8.46
CA GLY A 240 -4.99 -16.06 9.67
C GLY A 240 -3.49 -16.20 9.41
N GLN A 241 -2.74 -16.61 10.43
CA GLN A 241 -1.27 -16.74 10.37
C GLN A 241 -0.79 -18.12 9.90
N THR A 242 -1.67 -19.13 9.92
CA THR A 242 -1.32 -20.51 9.56
C THR A 242 -2.29 -21.05 8.50
N PRO A 243 -2.30 -20.48 7.27
CA PRO A 243 -3.31 -20.78 6.27
C PRO A 243 -3.07 -22.09 5.50
N HIS A 244 -1.90 -22.71 5.64
CA HIS A 244 -1.48 -23.79 4.75
C HIS A 244 -2.14 -25.12 5.11
N ALA A 245 -2.31 -25.97 4.09
CA ALA A 245 -2.85 -27.32 4.22
C ALA A 245 -1.95 -28.33 3.52
N GLY A 246 -2.10 -29.62 3.86
CA GLY A 246 -1.32 -30.71 3.26
C GLY A 246 -0.14 -31.16 4.09
N GLU A 247 0.74 -31.95 3.48
CA GLU A 247 1.85 -32.65 4.15
C GLU A 247 2.89 -31.68 4.74
N TYR A 248 3.17 -30.57 4.06
CA TYR A 248 4.20 -29.61 4.45
C TYR A 248 3.65 -28.36 5.16
N LYS A 249 2.38 -28.39 5.61
CA LYS A 249 1.70 -27.20 6.15
C LYS A 249 2.48 -26.53 7.29
N GLU A 250 3.04 -27.32 8.22
CA GLU A 250 3.71 -26.78 9.41
C GLU A 250 4.96 -26.04 8.99
N ARG A 251 5.73 -26.60 8.06
CA ARG A 251 6.92 -25.93 7.54
C ARG A 251 6.58 -24.65 6.79
N LEU A 252 5.50 -24.62 6.00
CA LEU A 252 5.06 -23.41 5.28
C LEU A 252 4.52 -22.34 6.24
N ASP A 253 3.77 -22.75 7.26
CA ASP A 253 3.29 -21.86 8.33
C ASP A 253 4.47 -21.24 9.10
N ASP A 254 5.52 -21.99 9.40
CA ASP A 254 6.75 -21.47 10.05
C ASP A 254 7.47 -20.41 9.19
N HIS A 255 7.34 -20.45 7.86
CA HIS A 255 7.95 -19.41 7.01
C HIS A 255 7.30 -18.05 7.20
N VAL A 256 6.04 -17.99 7.67
CA VAL A 256 5.32 -16.71 7.86
C VAL A 256 6.04 -15.84 8.91
N ASP A 257 6.84 -16.41 9.81
CA ASP A 257 7.66 -15.65 10.75
C ASP A 257 8.77 -14.80 10.08
N ALA A 258 9.16 -15.15 8.85
CA ALA A 258 10.27 -14.51 8.13
C ALA A 258 9.91 -14.04 6.72
N ILE A 259 8.87 -14.60 6.12
CA ILE A 259 8.49 -14.40 4.72
C ILE A 259 7.06 -13.89 4.67
N ALA A 260 6.85 -12.73 4.05
CA ALA A 260 5.51 -12.21 3.84
C ALA A 260 4.73 -13.09 2.86
N CYS A 261 3.41 -13.20 3.04
CA CYS A 261 2.55 -13.99 2.15
C CYS A 261 2.73 -13.57 0.67
N GLN A 262 2.86 -12.27 0.41
CA GLN A 262 3.09 -11.69 -0.92
C GLN A 262 4.34 -12.27 -1.60
N THR A 263 5.40 -12.58 -0.85
CA THR A 263 6.66 -13.09 -1.42
C THR A 263 6.44 -14.43 -2.13
N CYS A 264 5.72 -15.36 -1.51
CA CYS A 264 5.41 -16.65 -2.10
C CYS A 264 4.23 -16.59 -3.08
N HIS A 265 3.25 -15.75 -2.79
CA HIS A 265 1.99 -15.70 -3.52
C HIS A 265 1.94 -14.65 -4.63
N ILE A 266 3.01 -13.89 -4.88
CA ILE A 266 3.11 -12.98 -6.04
C ILE A 266 4.47 -13.19 -6.70
N PRO A 267 4.66 -14.31 -7.42
CA PRO A 267 5.96 -14.66 -8.00
C PRO A 267 6.41 -13.70 -9.11
N GLN A 268 5.44 -13.07 -9.79
CA GLN A 268 5.67 -12.12 -10.87
C GLN A 268 4.60 -11.03 -10.83
N TYR A 269 4.98 -9.81 -11.18
CA TYR A 269 4.08 -8.68 -11.41
C TYR A 269 4.17 -8.18 -12.85
N ALA A 270 3.33 -7.20 -13.20
CA ALA A 270 3.20 -6.69 -14.56
C ALA A 270 2.87 -7.82 -15.54
N ARG A 271 1.95 -8.71 -15.15
CA ARG A 271 1.69 -9.95 -15.88
C ARG A 271 0.89 -9.74 -17.17
N GLU A 272 0.06 -8.69 -17.21
CA GLU A 272 -0.69 -8.31 -18.41
C GLU A 272 -0.17 -7.06 -19.10
N VAL A 273 0.21 -6.03 -18.35
CA VAL A 273 0.66 -4.74 -18.89
C VAL A 273 2.13 -4.51 -18.52
N PRO A 274 3.03 -4.23 -19.49
CA PRO A 274 4.43 -3.92 -19.17
C PRO A 274 4.57 -2.68 -18.28
N THR A 275 5.51 -2.73 -17.35
CA THR A 275 5.81 -1.65 -16.40
C THR A 275 7.17 -1.04 -16.68
N LYS A 276 7.34 0.23 -16.32
CA LYS A 276 8.62 0.93 -16.54
C LYS A 276 9.59 0.56 -15.41
N MET A 277 10.77 0.08 -15.78
CA MET A 277 11.83 -0.33 -14.85
C MET A 277 12.97 0.66 -14.78
N TYR A 278 13.17 1.43 -15.85
CA TYR A 278 14.18 2.49 -15.90
C TYR A 278 13.68 3.74 -16.62
N TRP A 279 14.09 4.91 -16.11
CA TRP A 279 13.83 6.21 -16.73
C TRP A 279 15.09 7.09 -16.73
N ASP A 280 15.64 7.39 -17.90
CA ASP A 280 16.78 8.28 -18.04
C ASP A 280 16.37 9.67 -18.55
N TRP A 281 16.26 10.64 -17.64
CA TRP A 281 15.96 12.03 -17.97
C TRP A 281 17.12 12.75 -18.67
N SER A 282 18.36 12.26 -18.57
CA SER A 282 19.52 12.88 -19.21
C SER A 282 19.45 12.82 -20.74
N GLN A 283 18.65 11.91 -21.28
CA GLN A 283 18.42 11.79 -22.72
C GLN A 283 17.29 12.68 -23.24
N ALA A 284 16.57 13.39 -22.37
CA ALA A 284 15.44 14.23 -22.77
C ALA A 284 15.88 15.41 -23.66
N GLY A 285 14.97 15.90 -24.51
CA GLY A 285 15.18 17.03 -25.40
C GLY A 285 15.73 16.70 -26.80
N GLN A 286 16.17 15.46 -27.04
CA GLN A 286 16.68 15.03 -28.35
C GLN A 286 15.57 14.82 -29.38
N ASP A 287 15.82 15.19 -30.63
CA ASP A 287 14.94 14.92 -31.75
C ASP A 287 15.23 13.54 -32.34
N ILE A 288 14.49 12.53 -31.88
CA ILE A 288 14.57 11.14 -32.34
C ILE A 288 13.30 10.78 -33.12
N ASP A 289 13.45 10.47 -34.41
CA ASP A 289 12.38 10.04 -35.30
C ASP A 289 12.91 8.95 -36.27
N PRO A 290 12.25 7.78 -36.37
CA PRO A 290 11.09 7.35 -35.58
C PRO A 290 11.45 7.11 -34.11
N VAL A 291 10.49 7.35 -33.22
CA VAL A 291 10.61 6.99 -31.80
C VAL A 291 10.76 5.46 -31.71
N PRO A 292 11.83 4.94 -31.09
CA PRO A 292 12.02 3.52 -30.93
C PRO A 292 10.97 2.90 -30.00
N THR A 293 10.63 1.64 -30.28
CA THR A 293 9.76 0.80 -29.44
C THR A 293 10.48 -0.49 -29.06
N ASP A 294 10.14 -1.05 -27.92
CA ASP A 294 10.63 -2.37 -27.50
C ASP A 294 9.80 -3.53 -28.09
N GLU A 295 10.07 -4.75 -27.62
CA GLU A 295 9.37 -5.96 -28.02
C GLU A 295 7.89 -6.00 -27.60
N TYR A 296 7.49 -5.19 -26.62
CA TYR A 296 6.11 -5.06 -26.16
C TYR A 296 5.35 -3.94 -26.89
N GLY A 297 6.01 -3.25 -27.83
CA GLY A 297 5.45 -2.10 -28.54
C GLY A 297 5.37 -0.83 -27.69
N LYS A 298 6.03 -0.78 -26.52
CA LYS A 298 6.11 0.44 -25.71
C LYS A 298 7.20 1.35 -26.27
N ALA A 299 6.92 2.64 -26.34
CA ALA A 299 7.92 3.63 -26.72
C ALA A 299 9.07 3.61 -25.69
N THR A 300 10.31 3.50 -26.15
CA THR A 300 11.52 3.53 -25.30
C THR A 300 12.13 4.92 -25.21
N TYR A 301 11.49 5.91 -25.83
CA TYR A 301 11.89 7.31 -25.77
C TYR A 301 10.69 8.25 -25.85
N ASN A 302 10.79 9.39 -25.18
CA ASN A 302 9.89 10.52 -25.36
C ASN A 302 10.68 11.83 -25.20
N LYS A 303 10.59 12.74 -26.17
CA LYS A 303 11.36 14.00 -26.16
C LYS A 303 11.22 14.80 -24.85
N LYS A 304 10.05 14.79 -24.23
CA LYS A 304 9.79 15.51 -22.97
C LYS A 304 10.35 14.83 -21.73
N LYS A 305 10.76 13.56 -21.83
CA LYS A 305 10.99 12.69 -20.69
C LYS A 305 12.31 11.91 -20.74
N GLY A 306 12.90 11.73 -21.92
CA GLY A 306 14.11 10.92 -22.10
C GLY A 306 13.79 9.49 -22.47
N SER A 307 14.68 8.54 -22.12
CA SER A 307 14.55 7.14 -22.50
C SER A 307 14.00 6.26 -21.38
N PHE A 308 13.44 5.11 -21.76
CA PHE A 308 12.78 4.17 -20.86
C PHE A 308 13.22 2.74 -21.13
N VAL A 309 13.22 1.92 -20.08
CA VAL A 309 13.22 0.46 -20.18
C VAL A 309 11.92 -0.06 -19.57
N TRP A 310 11.27 -0.97 -20.28
CA TRP A 310 10.05 -1.63 -19.83
C TRP A 310 10.30 -3.12 -19.70
N GLU A 311 9.59 -3.73 -18.76
CA GLU A 311 9.60 -5.18 -18.56
C GLU A 311 8.17 -5.67 -18.29
N LYS A 312 7.93 -6.96 -18.55
CA LYS A 312 6.65 -7.65 -18.34
C LYS A 312 6.93 -9.00 -17.68
N ASN A 313 6.03 -9.50 -16.83
CA ASN A 313 6.22 -10.72 -16.01
C ASN A 313 7.49 -10.64 -15.15
N VAL A 314 7.63 -9.53 -14.41
CA VAL A 314 8.86 -9.21 -13.69
C VAL A 314 8.89 -9.94 -12.35
N THR A 315 10.00 -10.60 -12.07
CA THR A 315 10.26 -11.18 -10.75
C THR A 315 10.57 -10.07 -9.73
N PRO A 316 9.89 -10.03 -8.56
CA PRO A 316 10.20 -9.04 -7.53
C PRO A 316 11.63 -9.11 -7.01
N SER A 317 12.11 -7.99 -6.50
CA SER A 317 13.28 -7.96 -5.61
C SER A 317 12.81 -8.16 -4.18
N TYR A 318 13.55 -8.93 -3.38
CA TYR A 318 13.16 -9.26 -2.01
C TYR A 318 14.01 -8.51 -0.99
N ALA A 319 13.36 -7.92 0.02
CA ALA A 319 14.04 -7.18 1.08
C ALA A 319 13.28 -7.30 2.40
N TRP A 320 14.02 -7.17 3.51
CA TRP A 320 13.43 -7.08 4.84
C TRP A 320 12.60 -5.80 5.00
N TYR A 321 11.41 -5.95 5.59
CA TYR A 321 10.49 -4.85 5.83
C TYR A 321 9.76 -5.07 7.18
N ASN A 322 10.01 -4.19 8.15
CA ASN A 322 9.18 -4.05 9.38
C ASN A 322 7.99 -3.10 9.16
N GLY A 323 7.90 -2.62 7.92
CA GLY A 323 6.84 -1.77 7.45
C GLY A 323 7.01 -0.27 7.71
N THR A 324 8.26 0.12 7.91
CA THR A 324 8.74 1.50 7.79
C THR A 324 9.75 1.57 6.64
N SER A 325 9.84 2.72 5.98
CA SER A 325 10.82 3.03 4.94
C SER A 325 11.69 4.25 5.30
N ALA A 326 12.97 4.21 4.93
CA ALA A 326 13.78 5.41 4.82
C ALA A 326 13.32 6.20 3.60
N LEU A 327 13.48 7.53 3.65
CA LEU A 327 13.03 8.44 2.61
C LEU A 327 14.06 9.56 2.41
N TYR A 328 14.37 9.81 1.15
CA TYR A 328 15.05 11.02 0.71
C TYR A 328 14.10 12.22 0.87
N LYS A 329 14.57 13.25 1.57
CA LYS A 329 13.85 14.52 1.76
C LYS A 329 14.47 15.60 0.89
N LEU A 330 13.65 16.58 0.50
CA LEU A 330 14.15 17.75 -0.23
C LEU A 330 15.31 18.40 0.54
N GLY A 331 16.44 18.57 -0.13
CA GLY A 331 17.68 19.12 0.45
C GLY A 331 18.67 18.09 1.02
N ASP A 332 18.29 16.81 1.14
CA ASP A 332 19.22 15.75 1.53
C ASP A 332 20.35 15.60 0.51
N LYS A 333 21.53 15.18 0.96
CA LYS A 333 22.65 14.97 0.02
C LYS A 333 22.44 13.71 -0.80
N ILE A 334 22.74 13.79 -2.09
CA ILE A 334 22.85 12.61 -2.95
C ILE A 334 24.06 11.76 -2.58
N ASN A 335 24.01 10.48 -2.95
CA ASN A 335 25.17 9.61 -2.94
C ASN A 335 26.04 9.90 -4.17
N THR A 336 27.22 10.50 -3.98
CA THR A 336 28.13 10.84 -5.07
C THR A 336 28.91 9.66 -5.62
N ASP A 337 28.97 8.55 -4.88
CA ASP A 337 29.77 7.37 -5.22
C ASP A 337 28.90 6.21 -5.75
N GLY A 338 27.62 6.46 -6.05
CA GLY A 338 26.72 5.43 -6.55
C GLY A 338 25.28 5.87 -6.67
N VAL A 339 24.36 4.93 -6.46
CA VAL A 339 22.92 5.18 -6.56
C VAL A 339 22.43 5.90 -5.31
N THR A 340 21.65 6.96 -5.49
CA THR A 340 20.90 7.61 -4.41
C THR A 340 19.57 6.88 -4.21
N VAL A 341 19.40 6.26 -3.04
CA VAL A 341 18.19 5.51 -2.73
C VAL A 341 17.11 6.48 -2.23
N MET A 342 16.06 6.68 -3.03
CA MET A 342 14.97 7.63 -2.77
C MET A 342 14.09 7.17 -1.62
N ASN A 343 13.85 5.87 -1.55
CA ASN A 343 13.25 5.21 -0.42
C ASN A 343 13.80 3.80 -0.31
N ALA A 344 13.89 3.28 0.90
CA ALA A 344 14.30 1.90 1.14
C ALA A 344 13.38 1.28 2.20
N PRO A 345 12.87 0.05 2.01
CA PRO A 345 12.25 -0.66 3.10
C PRO A 345 13.27 -0.84 4.23
N LEU A 346 12.84 -0.55 5.46
CA LEU A 346 13.63 -0.77 6.66
C LEU A 346 13.25 -2.08 7.30
N GLY A 347 14.24 -2.71 7.90
CA GLY A 347 14.10 -4.01 8.53
C GLY A 347 15.42 -4.76 8.43
N SER A 348 15.50 -5.89 9.10
CA SER A 348 16.65 -6.78 8.99
C SER A 348 16.28 -8.19 9.42
N ARG A 349 17.18 -9.12 9.14
CA ARG A 349 17.06 -10.49 9.64
C ARG A 349 16.91 -10.53 11.16
N ASP A 350 17.63 -9.68 11.88
CA ASP A 350 17.67 -9.71 13.35
C ASP A 350 16.51 -8.92 14.00
N ASP A 351 15.66 -8.26 13.19
CA ASP A 351 14.47 -7.53 13.64
C ASP A 351 13.25 -8.46 13.62
N ALA A 352 12.76 -8.87 14.79
CA ALA A 352 11.66 -9.82 14.93
C ALA A 352 10.35 -9.38 14.26
N ASP A 353 10.13 -8.07 14.06
CA ASP A 353 8.93 -7.55 13.40
C ASP A 353 9.09 -7.45 11.86
N SER A 354 10.29 -7.73 11.33
CA SER A 354 10.55 -7.73 9.89
C SER A 354 10.17 -9.05 9.24
N GLN A 355 9.61 -8.99 8.04
CA GLN A 355 9.53 -10.13 7.11
C GLN A 355 10.17 -9.74 5.78
N ILE A 356 10.48 -10.72 4.93
CA ILE A 356 10.95 -10.51 3.57
C ILE A 356 9.73 -10.28 2.68
N TYR A 357 9.66 -9.08 2.08
CA TYR A 357 8.58 -8.64 1.19
C TYR A 357 9.06 -8.52 -0.26
N PRO A 358 8.15 -8.64 -1.25
CA PRO A 358 8.45 -8.39 -2.66
C PRO A 358 8.32 -6.91 -3.03
N PHE A 359 9.27 -6.41 -3.80
CA PHE A 359 9.33 -5.03 -4.27
C PHE A 359 9.62 -4.96 -5.77
N LYS A 360 8.97 -4.00 -6.43
CA LYS A 360 9.50 -3.40 -7.65
C LYS A 360 10.57 -2.38 -7.26
N ILE A 361 11.71 -2.40 -7.96
CA ILE A 361 12.73 -1.35 -7.86
C ILE A 361 12.76 -0.59 -9.17
N HIS A 362 12.22 0.62 -9.18
CA HIS A 362 12.36 1.54 -10.31
C HIS A 362 13.70 2.29 -10.18
N ARG A 363 14.50 2.27 -11.24
CA ARG A 363 15.75 3.03 -11.31
C ARG A 363 15.59 4.23 -12.25
N ALA A 364 16.30 5.31 -12.00
CA ALA A 364 16.27 6.45 -12.90
C ALA A 364 17.55 7.24 -12.85
N LYS A 365 17.82 7.95 -13.94
CA LYS A 365 18.81 9.02 -13.97
C LYS A 365 18.08 10.35 -13.97
N GLN A 366 18.18 11.11 -12.88
CA GLN A 366 17.44 12.36 -12.69
C GLN A 366 18.35 13.52 -12.31
N ILE A 367 17.81 14.73 -12.43
CA ILE A 367 18.55 15.98 -12.29
C ILE A 367 18.90 16.28 -10.83
N SER A 368 20.13 16.75 -10.60
CA SER A 368 20.68 17.14 -9.30
C SER A 368 21.54 18.39 -9.45
N ASP A 369 21.61 19.22 -8.40
CA ASP A 369 22.48 20.39 -8.36
C ASP A 369 23.94 19.96 -8.20
N SER A 370 24.81 20.43 -9.10
CA SER A 370 26.22 20.00 -9.15
C SER A 370 27.08 20.56 -8.02
N GLU A 371 26.70 21.69 -7.41
CA GLU A 371 27.43 22.27 -6.29
C GLU A 371 26.82 21.86 -4.96
N TYR A 372 25.50 21.99 -4.83
CA TYR A 372 24.80 21.67 -3.59
C TYR A 372 24.59 20.18 -3.39
N LYS A 373 24.72 19.34 -4.42
CA LYS A 373 24.63 17.87 -4.30
C LYS A 373 23.33 17.41 -3.63
N TYR A 374 22.20 17.95 -4.06
CA TYR A 374 20.88 17.40 -3.79
C TYR A 374 20.09 17.31 -5.10
N LEU A 375 19.05 16.48 -5.13
CA LEU A 375 18.12 16.38 -6.25
C LEU A 375 17.38 17.70 -6.44
N ILE A 376 17.21 18.08 -7.71
CA ILE A 376 16.47 19.28 -8.11
C ILE A 376 15.00 18.93 -8.26
N VAL A 377 14.11 19.85 -7.88
CA VAL A 377 12.69 19.85 -8.26
C VAL A 377 12.55 20.72 -9.51
N PRO A 378 12.41 20.13 -10.72
CA PRO A 378 12.27 20.90 -11.93
C PRO A 378 10.82 21.30 -12.18
N ASP A 379 10.62 22.50 -12.72
CA ASP A 379 9.38 22.90 -13.38
C ASP A 379 9.27 22.20 -14.74
N LEU A 380 8.39 21.21 -14.84
CA LEU A 380 8.18 20.41 -16.04
C LEU A 380 6.97 20.89 -16.85
N PHE A 381 5.96 21.53 -16.25
CA PHE A 381 4.66 21.77 -16.89
C PHE A 381 4.05 23.15 -16.58
N GLY A 382 3.35 23.72 -17.58
CA GLY A 382 2.37 24.80 -17.39
C GLY A 382 2.90 26.21 -17.66
N GLY A 383 4.20 26.45 -17.45
CA GLY A 383 4.85 27.73 -17.62
C GLY A 383 5.71 27.88 -18.88
N GLU A 384 6.15 29.10 -19.13
CA GLU A 384 7.09 29.45 -20.21
C GLU A 384 8.54 29.05 -19.91
N ASN A 385 8.85 28.77 -18.65
CA ASN A 385 10.15 28.23 -18.21
C ASN A 385 10.14 26.70 -18.11
N SER A 386 8.96 26.07 -18.14
CA SER A 386 8.79 24.64 -17.95
C SER A 386 9.55 23.81 -18.98
N TYR A 387 10.17 22.72 -18.52
CA TYR A 387 11.01 21.86 -19.37
C TYR A 387 10.25 21.33 -20.60
N TRP A 388 8.97 20.95 -20.47
CA TRP A 388 8.22 20.41 -21.61
C TRP A 388 7.84 21.44 -22.67
N ALA A 389 8.02 22.73 -22.40
CA ALA A 389 7.85 23.82 -23.35
C ALA A 389 9.20 24.25 -23.97
N THR A 390 10.26 24.30 -23.17
CA THR A 390 11.56 24.89 -23.55
C THR A 390 12.63 23.88 -23.93
N TYR A 391 12.55 22.67 -23.38
CA TYR A 391 13.64 21.67 -23.36
C TYR A 391 14.94 22.21 -22.74
N ASP A 392 14.84 23.15 -21.81
CA ASP A 392 15.95 23.82 -21.13
C ASP A 392 15.96 23.45 -19.63
N TRP A 393 16.93 22.64 -19.23
CA TRP A 393 17.04 22.16 -17.85
C TRP A 393 17.47 23.25 -16.87
N ASP A 394 18.25 24.24 -17.29
CA ASP A 394 18.69 25.35 -16.42
C ASP A 394 17.49 26.20 -16.02
N LYS A 395 16.65 26.58 -17.01
CA LYS A 395 15.41 27.32 -16.76
C LYS A 395 14.41 26.56 -15.90
N ALA A 396 14.18 25.29 -16.22
CA ALA A 396 13.27 24.44 -15.46
C ALA A 396 13.74 24.25 -14.01
N SER A 397 15.05 24.10 -13.81
CA SER A 397 15.65 23.99 -12.47
C SER A 397 15.52 25.29 -11.69
N ALA A 398 15.85 26.43 -12.29
CA ALA A 398 15.71 27.73 -11.64
C ALA A 398 14.26 28.00 -11.22
N SER A 399 13.30 27.77 -12.11
CA SER A 399 11.86 27.99 -11.87
C SER A 399 11.34 27.08 -10.75
N GLY A 400 11.58 25.76 -10.83
CA GLY A 400 11.07 24.80 -9.86
C GLY A 400 11.73 24.94 -8.48
N MET A 401 13.03 25.26 -8.43
CA MET A 401 13.75 25.45 -7.17
C MET A 401 13.37 26.75 -6.46
N GLU A 402 13.11 27.83 -7.22
CA GLU A 402 12.54 29.07 -6.67
C GLU A 402 11.15 28.80 -6.05
N TYR A 403 10.31 28.01 -6.73
CA TYR A 403 8.97 27.66 -6.24
C TYR A 403 9.00 26.92 -4.90
N VAL A 404 10.01 26.07 -4.66
CA VAL A 404 10.16 25.34 -3.39
C VAL A 404 11.10 26.02 -2.39
N ASP A 405 11.45 27.29 -2.62
CA ASP A 405 12.36 28.11 -1.77
C ASP A 405 13.70 27.42 -1.47
N MET A 406 14.29 26.77 -2.49
CA MET A 406 15.58 26.10 -2.38
C MET A 406 16.60 26.74 -3.34
N PRO A 407 17.87 26.88 -2.92
CA PRO A 407 18.87 27.48 -3.79
C PRO A 407 19.17 26.59 -5.00
N TYR A 408 19.51 27.22 -6.12
CA TYR A 408 20.02 26.56 -7.32
C TYR A 408 21.33 27.24 -7.70
N SER A 409 22.39 26.45 -7.89
CA SER A 409 23.73 26.98 -8.20
C SER A 409 23.86 27.55 -9.61
N GLY A 410 22.92 27.20 -10.51
CA GLY A 410 23.07 27.42 -11.95
C GLY A 410 23.82 26.29 -12.66
N GLU A 411 24.21 25.23 -11.94
CA GLU A 411 24.86 24.06 -12.50
C GLU A 411 24.12 22.78 -12.09
N TYR A 412 23.90 21.88 -13.04
CA TYR A 412 23.21 20.61 -12.81
C TYR A 412 23.96 19.43 -13.41
N GLU A 413 23.74 18.27 -12.81
CA GLU A 413 24.18 16.97 -13.29
C GLU A 413 23.02 15.96 -13.26
N PHE A 414 23.23 14.79 -13.85
CA PHE A 414 22.27 13.69 -13.81
C PHE A 414 22.85 12.52 -13.02
N VAL A 415 22.13 12.09 -11.99
CA VAL A 415 22.60 11.07 -11.04
C VAL A 415 21.65 9.88 -11.01
N GLU A 416 22.21 8.72 -10.69
CA GLU A 416 21.44 7.48 -10.58
C GLU A 416 20.65 7.45 -9.27
N THR A 417 19.40 7.00 -9.36
CA THR A 417 18.48 6.89 -8.24
C THR A 417 17.73 5.56 -8.29
N SER A 418 17.27 5.09 -7.13
CA SER A 418 16.39 3.93 -7.02
C SER A 418 15.24 4.20 -6.08
N LEU A 419 14.08 3.62 -6.38
CA LEU A 419 12.85 3.75 -5.60
C LEU A 419 12.19 2.37 -5.50
N TYR A 420 11.85 1.97 -4.29
CA TYR A 420 11.21 0.70 -3.95
C TYR A 420 9.70 0.88 -3.86
N GLU A 421 8.95 -0.03 -4.46
CA GLU A 421 7.49 -0.07 -4.45
C GLU A 421 7.04 -1.47 -4.05
N SER A 422 6.33 -1.61 -2.93
CA SER A 422 5.81 -2.93 -2.51
C SER A 422 4.85 -3.49 -3.56
N ILE A 423 4.94 -4.79 -3.79
CA ILE A 423 4.01 -5.55 -4.62
C ILE A 423 2.99 -6.26 -3.71
N ASN A 424 1.70 -6.01 -3.93
CA ASN A 424 0.62 -6.52 -3.07
C ASN A 424 -0.57 -7.11 -3.83
N HIS A 425 -0.69 -6.83 -5.13
CA HIS A 425 -1.78 -7.29 -5.99
C HIS A 425 -1.27 -8.27 -7.06
N GLU A 426 -2.18 -8.72 -7.92
CA GLU A 426 -1.94 -9.76 -8.92
C GLU A 426 -1.65 -11.13 -8.29
N VAL A 427 -2.34 -11.49 -7.19
CA VAL A 427 -2.19 -12.81 -6.53
C VAL A 427 -2.79 -13.90 -7.42
N PRO A 428 -2.00 -14.79 -8.04
CA PRO A 428 -2.51 -15.87 -8.86
C PRO A 428 -3.08 -17.02 -8.00
N PRO A 429 -3.70 -18.03 -8.63
CA PRO A 429 -4.06 -19.29 -7.97
C PRO A 429 -2.90 -19.92 -7.20
N ALA A 430 -3.22 -20.63 -6.12
CA ALA A 430 -2.22 -21.16 -5.18
C ALA A 430 -1.22 -22.14 -5.82
N GLU A 431 -1.62 -22.84 -6.87
CA GLU A 431 -0.75 -23.71 -7.69
C GLU A 431 0.37 -22.95 -8.44
N HIS A 432 0.33 -21.63 -8.46
CA HIS A 432 1.36 -20.76 -9.02
C HIS A 432 2.19 -20.04 -7.95
N SER A 433 1.98 -20.35 -6.66
CA SER A 433 2.87 -19.88 -5.60
C SER A 433 4.27 -20.48 -5.73
N LEU A 434 5.26 -19.79 -5.16
CA LEU A 434 6.64 -20.28 -5.13
C LEU A 434 6.74 -21.58 -4.32
N ASP A 435 7.42 -22.57 -4.89
CA ASP A 435 7.78 -23.82 -4.25
C ASP A 435 9.13 -23.70 -3.52
N CYS A 436 9.46 -24.69 -2.69
CA CYS A 436 10.70 -24.71 -1.90
C CYS A 436 11.95 -24.44 -2.74
N SER A 437 12.06 -25.06 -3.93
CA SER A 437 13.22 -24.93 -4.82
C SER A 437 13.29 -23.61 -5.59
N ASP A 438 12.22 -22.83 -5.59
CA ASP A 438 12.25 -21.49 -6.19
C ASP A 438 13.03 -20.51 -5.30
N CYS A 439 13.05 -20.75 -3.98
CA CYS A 439 13.80 -19.95 -3.01
C CYS A 439 15.12 -20.60 -2.60
N HIS A 440 15.08 -21.91 -2.30
CA HIS A 440 16.21 -22.68 -1.81
C HIS A 440 17.01 -23.33 -2.94
N LEU A 441 18.18 -23.88 -2.60
CA LEU A 441 19.16 -24.48 -3.52
C LEU A 441 19.89 -23.44 -4.39
N GLU A 442 20.93 -23.91 -5.10
CA GLU A 442 21.84 -23.04 -5.88
C GLU A 442 21.14 -22.26 -7.00
N THR A 443 19.97 -22.71 -7.45
CA THR A 443 19.17 -22.05 -8.50
C THR A 443 18.04 -21.19 -7.94
N GLY A 444 17.90 -21.10 -6.62
CA GLY A 444 16.87 -20.30 -5.97
C GLY A 444 17.04 -18.81 -6.24
N MET A 445 15.92 -18.08 -6.22
CA MET A 445 15.85 -16.65 -6.49
C MET A 445 16.26 -15.77 -5.29
N MET A 446 16.35 -16.35 -4.09
CA MET A 446 16.68 -15.62 -2.87
C MET A 446 18.18 -15.40 -2.76
N ASP A 447 18.58 -14.12 -2.75
CA ASP A 447 19.95 -13.73 -2.41
C ASP A 447 20.11 -13.73 -0.87
N PHE A 448 20.35 -14.92 -0.33
CA PHE A 448 20.49 -15.12 1.12
C PHE A 448 21.62 -14.30 1.73
N GLU A 449 22.73 -14.10 1.01
CA GLU A 449 23.86 -13.29 1.49
C GLU A 449 23.46 -11.82 1.63
N THR A 450 22.78 -11.26 0.62
CA THR A 450 22.24 -9.88 0.69
C THR A 450 21.16 -9.74 1.77
N LEU A 451 20.38 -10.81 2.03
CA LEU A 451 19.39 -10.86 3.12
C LEU A 451 20.02 -11.09 4.51
N GLY A 452 21.35 -11.21 4.58
CA GLY A 452 22.11 -11.32 5.81
C GLY A 452 22.28 -12.73 6.35
N TYR A 453 21.92 -13.78 5.61
CA TYR A 453 22.19 -15.17 5.97
C TYR A 453 23.59 -15.61 5.55
N GLU A 454 24.16 -16.58 6.27
CA GLU A 454 25.47 -17.17 5.93
C GLU A 454 25.42 -18.12 4.71
N GLY A 455 24.21 -18.43 4.24
CA GLY A 455 23.92 -19.31 3.13
C GLY A 455 22.44 -19.66 3.11
N ASP A 456 22.06 -20.65 2.30
CA ASP A 456 20.69 -21.16 2.27
C ASP A 456 20.26 -21.66 3.67
N PRO A 457 19.22 -21.07 4.31
CA PRO A 457 18.75 -21.47 5.64
C PRO A 457 18.31 -22.93 5.72
N MET A 458 17.93 -23.55 4.61
CA MET A 458 17.64 -24.98 4.56
C MET A 458 18.89 -25.84 4.82
N LEU A 459 20.08 -25.29 4.59
CA LEU A 459 21.37 -25.96 4.79
C LEU A 459 22.09 -25.51 6.07
N VAL A 460 21.99 -24.23 6.43
CA VAL A 460 22.81 -23.64 7.50
C VAL A 460 22.05 -23.39 8.82
N GLY A 461 20.71 -23.44 8.82
CA GLY A 461 19.89 -23.22 10.02
C GLY A 461 19.04 -21.95 9.96
N GLU A 462 18.22 -21.76 10.98
CA GLU A 462 17.11 -20.81 10.98
C GLU A 462 17.52 -19.36 11.28
N ARG A 463 16.58 -18.43 11.02
CA ARG A 463 16.73 -16.97 11.14
C ARG A 463 17.29 -16.53 12.49
N PHE A 464 16.76 -17.10 13.57
CA PHE A 464 17.31 -16.97 14.91
C PHE A 464 17.90 -18.31 15.28
N ALA A 465 19.23 -18.40 15.32
CA ALA A 465 19.83 -19.51 16.04
C ALA A 465 19.41 -19.34 17.51
N GLU A 466 18.65 -20.29 18.06
CA GLU A 466 18.69 -20.45 19.51
C GLU A 466 20.18 -20.55 19.86
N GLU A 467 20.69 -19.64 20.69
CA GLU A 467 21.92 -19.92 21.42
C GLU A 467 21.61 -21.19 22.23
N VAL A 468 22.01 -22.34 21.67
CA VAL A 468 22.02 -23.62 22.37
C VAL A 468 23.18 -23.57 23.39
N GLU A 469 23.12 -22.61 24.30
CA GLU A 469 23.99 -22.52 25.47
C GLU A 469 23.43 -23.44 26.59
N ASP A 470 22.16 -23.87 26.51
CA ASP A 470 21.47 -24.58 27.60
C ASP A 470 21.32 -26.11 27.41
N VAL A 471 21.62 -26.66 26.22
CA VAL A 471 21.68 -28.13 26.02
C VAL A 471 23.06 -28.69 26.39
N ARG A 472 24.10 -27.85 26.42
CA ARG A 472 25.43 -28.28 26.88
C ARG A 472 25.49 -28.50 28.39
N GLN A 473 24.75 -27.71 29.17
CA GLN A 473 24.71 -27.88 30.63
C GLN A 473 23.87 -29.09 31.06
N SER A 474 22.78 -29.43 30.35
CA SER A 474 21.95 -30.59 30.71
C SER A 474 22.60 -31.93 30.38
N VAL A 475 23.45 -32.02 29.35
CA VAL A 475 24.18 -33.25 29.00
C VAL A 475 25.44 -33.46 29.86
N GLU A 476 26.10 -32.39 30.31
CA GLU A 476 27.25 -32.50 31.22
C GLU A 476 26.84 -32.77 32.68
N GLN A 477 25.65 -32.34 33.11
CA GLN A 477 25.15 -32.59 34.46
C GLN A 477 24.72 -34.05 34.66
N ASP A 478 24.03 -34.65 33.68
CA ASP A 478 23.62 -36.07 33.68
C ASP A 478 24.80 -37.04 33.54
N ALA A 479 25.90 -36.63 32.91
CA ALA A 479 27.13 -37.42 32.84
C ALA A 479 27.94 -37.40 34.15
N SER A 480 27.75 -36.37 34.98
CA SER A 480 28.50 -36.19 36.25
C SER A 480 27.88 -36.93 37.45
N GLU A 481 26.60 -37.30 37.39
CA GLU A 481 25.92 -38.05 38.46
C GLU A 481 25.97 -39.59 38.30
N ALA A 482 26.49 -40.11 37.18
CA ALA A 482 26.49 -41.54 36.86
C ALA A 482 27.82 -42.28 37.12
N GLY A 483 28.74 -41.72 37.91
CA GLY A 483 30.09 -42.26 37.99
C GLY A 483 30.83 -42.05 39.31
N GLU A 484 30.31 -42.57 40.43
CA GLU A 484 31.14 -43.04 41.56
C GLU A 484 30.24 -43.68 42.65
N GLU A 485 30.11 -45.01 42.67
CA GLU A 485 30.27 -45.76 43.94
C GLU A 485 30.47 -47.25 43.73
N SER A 486 31.58 -47.72 44.30
CA SER A 486 32.11 -49.08 44.26
C SER A 486 31.49 -49.98 45.33
N SER A 487 31.30 -51.23 44.95
CA SER A 487 31.24 -52.48 45.73
C SER A 487 31.48 -52.43 47.25
N GLU A 488 30.53 -52.97 48.03
CA GLU A 488 30.78 -53.88 49.16
C GLU A 488 29.52 -54.71 49.51
N ALA A 489 29.72 -55.90 50.10
CA ALA A 489 28.77 -57.01 50.13
C ALA A 489 28.12 -57.28 51.51
N VAL A 490 26.77 -57.45 51.53
CA VAL A 490 25.93 -58.51 52.18
C VAL A 490 25.99 -58.70 53.74
N PRO A 491 24.97 -59.23 54.51
CA PRO A 491 23.56 -59.63 54.27
C PRO A 491 22.50 -59.11 55.30
N GLY A 492 21.20 -59.26 54.98
CA GLY A 492 20.23 -59.83 55.95
C GLY A 492 18.84 -59.18 56.11
N PHE A 493 17.81 -60.05 56.06
CA PHE A 493 16.46 -59.97 56.67
C PHE A 493 15.30 -59.17 56.01
N GLY A 494 14.29 -59.91 55.53
CA GLY A 494 12.96 -59.91 56.18
C GLY A 494 11.78 -59.16 55.54
N ILE A 495 11.01 -59.85 54.68
CA ILE A 495 9.53 -60.00 54.63
C ILE A 495 8.62 -58.89 55.22
N PHE A 496 7.64 -58.37 54.45
CA PHE A 496 6.17 -58.21 54.71
C PHE A 496 5.54 -57.23 53.66
N LEU A 497 4.68 -57.61 52.70
CA LEU A 497 3.22 -57.90 52.68
C LEU A 497 2.24 -56.72 52.93
N GLY A 498 1.32 -56.48 51.97
CA GLY A 498 -0.01 -55.82 52.11
C GLY A 498 -0.21 -54.59 51.20
N ILE A 499 -0.96 -54.59 50.09
CA ILE A 499 -2.42 -54.72 49.82
C ILE A 499 -3.30 -53.58 50.37
N GLY A 500 -3.98 -52.89 49.45
CA GLY A 500 -5.33 -52.27 49.58
C GLY A 500 -5.34 -50.80 50.03
N MET A 501 -6.32 -49.96 49.71
CA MET A 501 -7.52 -50.00 48.86
C MET A 501 -8.18 -48.59 49.00
N LEU A 502 -8.64 -47.98 47.91
CA LEU A 502 -9.84 -47.13 47.76
C LEU A 502 -10.21 -45.94 48.70
N LEU A 503 -10.81 -44.94 48.02
CA LEU A 503 -11.89 -44.00 48.41
C LEU A 503 -11.55 -42.52 48.76
N VAL A 504 -11.80 -41.65 47.78
CA VAL A 504 -12.82 -40.56 47.75
C VAL A 504 -13.14 -39.86 49.08
N VAL A 505 -13.01 -38.53 49.14
CA VAL A 505 -14.08 -37.55 49.42
C VAL A 505 -13.59 -36.13 49.10
N SER A 506 -14.40 -35.42 48.29
CA SER A 506 -14.34 -33.99 48.02
C SER A 506 -14.79 -33.16 49.21
N ILE A 507 -14.12 -32.04 49.54
CA ILE A 507 -14.75 -30.88 50.20
C ILE A 507 -14.21 -29.57 49.61
N LEU A 508 -15.17 -28.75 49.17
CA LEU A 508 -15.10 -27.37 48.72
C LEU A 508 -14.80 -26.38 49.86
N TRP A 509 -14.00 -25.35 49.58
CA TRP A 509 -14.11 -23.94 50.00
C TRP A 509 -12.93 -23.21 49.33
N GLY A 510 -13.03 -22.07 48.64
CA GLY A 510 -14.02 -21.00 48.69
C GLY A 510 -13.28 -19.67 48.90
N ARG A 511 -13.12 -18.90 47.81
CA ARG A 511 -12.87 -17.45 47.73
C ARG A 511 -11.64 -16.85 48.44
N ARG A 512 -10.72 -16.32 47.63
CA ARG A 512 -10.73 -14.88 47.29
C ARG A 512 -10.18 -14.65 45.89
#